data_AF-A0A352WZQ5-F1
#
_entry.id   AF-A0A352WZQ5-F1
#
_cell.length_a   1.000
_cell.length_b   1.000
_cell.length_c   1.000
_cell.angle_alpha   90.00
_cell.angle_beta   90.00
_cell.angle_gamma   90.00
#
_symmetry.space_group_name_H-M   'P 1'
#
loop_
_entity.id
_entity.type
_entity.pdbx_description
1 polymer ?
#
loop_
_entity_poly.entity_id
_entity_poly.type
_entity_poly.pdbx_seq_one_letter_code
_entity_poly.pdbx_strand_id
1 'polypeptide(L)'
;MSKDRLEAFMDAVLAIIMTILVLELPKPDPMTVEGVLALGDTYVCYALSFFWLGTMWVNLHNEWQQIEVINKRVVWLGVILLFVTSWIPYSMSVVTSNRDNKLAMVLYGLSVLLVTIANLLLSISLYRC
;
A
#
# COMPACT_ATOMS: atom_id res chain seq x y z
N MET A 1 16.50 18.75 -2.48
CA MET A 1 15.44 18.10 -3.27
C MET A 1 14.22 18.99 -3.20
N SER A 2 13.54 19.28 -4.32
CA SER A 2 12.30 20.05 -4.29
C SER A 2 11.13 19.18 -3.84
N LYS A 3 10.08 19.82 -3.30
CA LYS A 3 8.83 19.16 -2.92
C LYS A 3 8.24 18.38 -4.09
N ASP A 4 8.06 19.05 -5.23
CA ASP A 4 7.40 18.49 -6.42
C ASP A 4 8.12 17.25 -6.95
N ARG A 5 9.47 17.20 -6.82
CA ARG A 5 10.24 16.01 -7.22
C ARG A 5 10.02 14.82 -6.29
N LEU A 6 9.85 15.08 -4.98
CA LEU A 6 9.56 14.02 -4.02
C LEU A 6 8.13 13.51 -4.19
N GLU A 7 7.16 14.42 -4.31
CA GLU A 7 5.75 14.11 -4.54
C GLU A 7 5.58 13.26 -5.80
N ALA A 8 6.12 13.71 -6.94
CA ALA A 8 6.06 12.95 -8.19
C ALA A 8 6.73 11.57 -8.10
N PHE A 9 7.83 11.45 -7.36
CA PHE A 9 8.48 10.16 -7.13
C PHE A 9 7.60 9.22 -6.29
N MET A 10 6.98 9.74 -5.24
CA MET A 10 6.08 8.96 -4.38
C MET A 10 4.83 8.51 -5.13
N ASP A 11 4.21 9.40 -5.92
CA ASP A 11 3.04 9.07 -6.74
C ASP A 11 3.35 7.96 -7.75
N ALA A 12 4.50 8.06 -8.44
CA ALA A 12 4.92 7.05 -9.40
C ALA A 12 5.11 5.68 -8.75
N VAL A 13 5.77 5.61 -7.58
CA VAL A 13 6.02 4.35 -6.89
C VAL A 13 4.73 3.77 -6.31
N LEU A 14 3.85 4.60 -5.72
CA LEU A 14 2.56 4.14 -5.21
C LEU A 14 1.66 3.60 -6.32
N ALA A 15 1.62 4.26 -7.49
CA ALA A 15 0.88 3.76 -8.65
C ALA A 15 1.37 2.39 -9.12
N ILE A 16 2.70 2.16 -9.12
CA ILE A 16 3.27 0.84 -9.44
C ILE A 16 2.86 -0.20 -8.39
N ILE A 17 2.97 0.10 -7.10
CA ILE A 17 2.59 -0.84 -6.03
C ILE A 17 1.10 -1.22 -6.14
N MET A 18 0.24 -0.23 -6.36
CA MET A 18 -1.21 -0.47 -6.52
C MET A 18 -1.53 -1.34 -7.74
N THR A 19 -0.79 -1.19 -8.84
CA THR A 19 -1.00 -2.02 -10.04
C THR A 19 -0.38 -3.41 -9.92
N ILE A 20 0.66 -3.60 -9.11
CA ILE A 20 1.20 -4.94 -8.81
C ILE A 20 0.19 -5.81 -8.04
N LEU A 21 -0.71 -5.22 -7.23
CA LEU A 21 -1.71 -5.99 -6.48
C LEU A 21 -2.54 -6.94 -7.36
N VAL A 22 -2.84 -6.55 -8.61
CA VAL A 22 -3.64 -7.39 -9.51
C VAL A 22 -2.85 -8.61 -9.98
N LEU A 23 -1.52 -8.52 -10.03
CA LEU A 23 -0.64 -9.60 -10.45
C LEU A 23 -0.55 -10.71 -9.39
N GLU A 24 -0.87 -10.41 -8.14
CA GLU A 24 -0.90 -11.36 -7.03
C GLU A 24 -2.21 -12.16 -6.96
N LEU A 25 -3.20 -11.83 -7.80
CA LEU A 25 -4.43 -12.63 -7.88
C LEU A 25 -4.12 -14.01 -8.47
N PRO A 26 -4.48 -15.10 -7.77
CA PRO A 26 -4.31 -16.44 -8.30
C PRO A 26 -5.21 -16.64 -9.52
N LYS A 27 -4.75 -17.46 -10.45
CA LYS A 27 -5.58 -17.91 -11.56
C LYS A 27 -6.50 -19.04 -11.07
N PRO A 28 -7.78 -19.05 -11.46
CA PRO A 28 -8.67 -20.18 -11.19
C PRO A 28 -8.07 -21.48 -11.73
N ASP A 29 -8.01 -22.51 -10.89
CA ASP A 29 -7.62 -23.85 -11.27
C ASP A 29 -8.59 -24.87 -10.64
N PRO A 30 -9.45 -25.52 -11.43
CA PRO A 30 -9.58 -25.43 -12.89
C PRO A 30 -10.18 -24.10 -13.37
N MET A 31 -9.95 -23.76 -14.65
CA MET A 31 -10.52 -22.55 -15.28
C MET A 31 -12.01 -22.74 -15.59
N THR A 32 -12.84 -22.66 -14.55
CA THR A 32 -14.32 -22.76 -14.62
C THR A 32 -14.98 -21.60 -13.89
N VAL A 33 -16.28 -21.41 -14.10
CA VAL A 33 -17.07 -20.39 -13.36
C VAL A 33 -17.00 -20.62 -11.85
N GLU A 34 -17.11 -21.88 -11.42
CA GLU A 34 -16.99 -22.26 -10.01
C GLU A 34 -15.60 -21.94 -9.45
N GLY A 35 -14.54 -22.20 -10.21
CA GLY A 35 -13.16 -21.85 -9.83
C GLY A 35 -12.97 -20.34 -9.67
N VAL A 36 -13.57 -19.53 -10.54
CA VAL A 36 -13.56 -18.05 -10.41
C VAL A 36 -14.30 -17.61 -9.15
N LEU A 37 -15.48 -18.17 -8.89
CA LEU A 37 -16.27 -17.82 -7.70
C LEU A 37 -15.59 -18.22 -6.39
N ALA A 38 -14.83 -19.32 -6.39
CA ALA A 38 -14.05 -19.76 -5.23
C ALA A 38 -12.95 -18.77 -4.82
N LEU A 39 -12.52 -17.89 -5.73
CA LEU A 39 -11.56 -16.81 -5.47
C LEU A 39 -12.22 -15.51 -4.98
N GLY A 40 -13.54 -15.51 -4.72
CA GLY A 40 -14.29 -14.33 -4.27
C GLY A 40 -13.65 -13.58 -3.10
N ASP A 41 -13.25 -14.30 -2.05
CA ASP A 41 -12.57 -13.70 -0.89
C ASP A 41 -11.26 -13.01 -1.28
N THR A 42 -10.48 -13.64 -2.17
CA THR A 42 -9.21 -13.07 -2.66
C THR A 42 -9.45 -11.78 -3.45
N TYR A 43 -10.52 -11.71 -4.26
CA TYR A 43 -10.92 -10.48 -4.95
C TYR A 43 -11.36 -9.38 -3.98
N VAL A 44 -12.07 -9.74 -2.90
CA VAL A 44 -12.45 -8.80 -1.84
C VAL A 44 -11.20 -8.28 -1.12
N CYS A 45 -10.27 -9.14 -0.74
CA CYS A 45 -9.00 -8.75 -0.14
C CYS A 45 -8.23 -7.79 -1.06
N TYR A 46 -8.13 -8.11 -2.35
CA TYR A 46 -7.52 -7.25 -3.36
C TYR A 46 -8.17 -5.86 -3.40
N ALA A 47 -9.50 -5.81 -3.52
CA ALA A 47 -10.24 -4.55 -3.60
C ALA A 47 -10.02 -3.71 -2.34
N LEU A 48 -10.10 -4.33 -1.16
CA LEU A 48 -9.86 -3.66 0.11
C LEU A 48 -8.44 -3.10 0.20
N SER A 49 -7.40 -3.87 -0.16
CA SER A 49 -6.02 -3.39 -0.17
C SER A 49 -5.83 -2.23 -1.16
N PHE A 50 -6.40 -2.35 -2.37
CA PHE A 50 -6.28 -1.34 -3.42
C PHE A 50 -6.95 -0.01 -3.00
N PHE A 51 -8.21 -0.05 -2.57
CA PHE A 51 -8.94 1.16 -2.18
C PHE A 51 -8.42 1.75 -0.87
N TRP A 52 -7.91 0.93 0.05
CA TRP A 52 -7.25 1.42 1.25
C TRP A 52 -5.97 2.19 0.93
N LEU A 53 -5.09 1.63 0.08
CA LEU A 53 -3.89 2.34 -0.41
C LEU A 53 -4.27 3.59 -1.21
N GLY A 54 -5.30 3.51 -2.04
CA GLY A 54 -5.81 4.67 -2.80
C GLY A 54 -6.30 5.78 -1.89
N THR A 55 -7.01 5.45 -0.81
CA THR A 55 -7.46 6.43 0.19
C THR A 55 -6.26 7.07 0.91
N MET A 56 -5.26 6.27 1.29
CA MET A 56 -4.02 6.77 1.86
C MET A 56 -3.32 7.74 0.89
N TRP A 57 -3.21 7.37 -0.39
CA TRP A 57 -2.61 8.21 -1.43
C TRP A 57 -3.38 9.53 -1.62
N VAL A 58 -4.72 9.51 -1.71
CA VAL A 58 -5.54 10.74 -1.81
C VAL A 58 -5.27 11.67 -0.63
N ASN A 59 -5.23 11.13 0.59
CA ASN A 59 -4.95 11.93 1.79
C ASN A 59 -3.54 12.53 1.74
N LEU A 60 -2.54 11.74 1.40
CA LEU A 60 -1.16 12.19 1.28
C LEU A 60 -1.01 13.27 0.18
N HIS A 61 -1.64 13.07 -0.98
CA HIS A 61 -1.66 14.04 -2.08
C HIS A 61 -2.27 15.38 -1.63
N ASN A 62 -3.37 15.35 -0.88
CA ASN A 62 -3.99 16.56 -0.32
C ASN A 62 -3.09 17.25 0.73
N GLU A 63 -2.35 16.50 1.55
CA GLU A 63 -1.39 17.06 2.52
C GLU A 63 -0.27 17.83 1.80
N TRP A 64 0.25 17.32 0.67
CA TRP A 64 1.31 17.98 -0.11
C TRP A 64 0.93 19.36 -0.65
N GLN A 65 -0.36 19.61 -0.91
CA GLN A 65 -0.85 20.88 -1.42
C GLN A 65 -0.70 22.03 -0.40
N GLN A 66 -0.65 21.72 0.90
CA GLN A 66 -0.54 22.71 1.97
C GLN A 66 0.90 23.07 2.34
N ILE A 67 1.89 22.36 1.77
CA ILE A 67 3.31 22.48 2.14
C ILE A 67 4.09 23.20 1.05
N GLU A 68 4.89 24.20 1.44
CA GLU A 68 5.77 24.94 0.51
C GLU A 68 7.21 24.43 0.51
N VAL A 69 7.72 24.04 1.69
CA VAL A 69 9.12 23.61 1.88
C VAL A 69 9.21 22.25 2.54
N ILE A 70 10.19 21.45 2.12
CA ILE A 70 10.45 20.12 2.70
C ILE A 70 11.84 20.07 3.31
N ASN A 71 11.96 19.34 4.42
CA ASN A 71 13.25 19.08 5.07
C ASN A 71 13.74 17.64 4.78
N LYS A 72 14.97 17.33 5.19
CA LYS A 72 15.58 16.00 4.99
C LYS A 72 14.81 14.86 5.68
N ARG A 73 14.09 15.16 6.77
CA ARG A 73 13.32 14.17 7.52
C ARG A 73 12.11 13.69 6.71
N VAL A 74 11.40 14.62 6.07
CA VAL A 74 10.27 14.32 5.17
C VAL A 74 10.72 13.41 4.02
N VAL A 75 11.88 13.69 3.42
CA VAL A 75 12.47 12.86 2.36
C VAL A 75 12.64 11.41 2.80
N TRP A 76 13.31 11.18 3.94
CA TRP A 76 13.56 9.83 4.43
C TRP A 76 12.28 9.11 4.88
N LEU A 77 11.33 9.84 5.50
CA LEU A 77 10.03 9.28 5.85
C LEU A 77 9.23 8.88 4.62
N GLY A 78 9.31 9.65 3.53
CA GLY A 78 8.73 9.27 2.24
C GLY A 78 9.33 7.98 1.71
N VAL A 79 10.65 7.83 1.72
CA VAL A 79 11.33 6.58 1.31
C VAL A 79 10.93 5.39 2.19
N ILE A 80 10.86 5.58 3.51
CA ILE A 80 10.43 4.53 4.45
C ILE A 80 8.98 4.12 4.16
N LEU A 81 8.08 5.09 3.94
CA LEU A 81 6.68 4.82 3.58
C LEU A 81 6.60 3.98 2.30
N LEU A 82 7.34 4.36 1.25
CA LEU A 82 7.36 3.59 0.00
C LEU A 82 7.89 2.16 0.21
N PHE A 83 8.94 2.00 1.01
CA PHE A 83 9.50 0.69 1.33
C PHE A 83 8.50 -0.20 2.08
N VAL A 84 7.81 0.30 3.11
CA VAL A 84 6.84 -0.53 3.84
C VAL A 84 5.59 -0.80 2.99
N THR A 85 5.17 0.14 2.15
CA THR A 85 4.02 -0.03 1.26
C THR A 85 4.30 -1.06 0.16
N SER A 86 5.56 -1.22 -0.28
CA SER A 86 5.91 -2.22 -1.29
C SER A 86 5.73 -3.68 -0.81
N TRP A 87 5.56 -3.91 0.49
CA TRP A 87 5.29 -5.24 1.06
C TRP A 87 3.82 -5.65 0.99
N ILE A 88 2.91 -4.70 0.72
CA ILE A 88 1.46 -4.96 0.74
C ILE A 88 1.05 -6.01 -0.32
N PRO A 89 1.53 -5.98 -1.58
CA PRO A 89 1.18 -7.01 -2.56
C PRO A 89 1.60 -8.41 -2.11
N TYR A 90 2.85 -8.56 -1.67
CA TYR A 90 3.38 -9.82 -1.19
C TYR A 90 2.61 -10.34 0.03
N SER A 91 2.38 -9.51 1.04
CA SER A 91 1.67 -9.94 2.26
C SER A 91 0.22 -10.32 2.00
N MET A 92 -0.46 -9.65 1.05
CA MET A 92 -1.79 -10.00 0.58
C MET A 92 -1.80 -11.39 -0.10
N SER A 93 -0.84 -11.66 -0.97
CA SER A 93 -0.67 -12.97 -1.62
C SER A 93 -0.45 -14.10 -0.62
N VAL A 94 0.37 -13.83 0.41
CA VAL A 94 0.65 -14.79 1.49
C VAL A 94 -0.61 -15.11 2.31
N VAL A 95 -1.40 -14.11 2.72
CA VAL A 95 -2.62 -14.35 3.52
C VAL A 95 -3.73 -14.99 2.71
N THR A 96 -3.90 -14.62 1.44
CA THR A 96 -4.95 -15.19 0.58
C THR A 96 -4.65 -16.63 0.17
N SER A 97 -3.37 -17.01 0.07
CA SER A 97 -2.93 -18.40 -0.18
C SER A 97 -2.93 -19.28 1.08
N ASN A 98 -2.90 -18.68 2.28
CA ASN A 98 -2.80 -19.39 3.55
C ASN A 98 -3.89 -18.93 4.54
N ARG A 99 -5.16 -19.00 4.12
CA ARG A 99 -6.29 -18.35 4.81
C ARG A 99 -6.44 -18.76 6.28
N ASP A 100 -6.12 -20.01 6.64
CA ASP A 100 -6.25 -20.50 8.02
C ASP A 100 -4.96 -20.34 8.85
N ASN A 101 -3.90 -19.81 8.26
CA ASN A 101 -2.61 -19.66 8.93
C ASN A 101 -2.53 -18.34 9.68
N LYS A 102 -2.51 -18.42 11.02
CA LYS A 102 -2.38 -17.26 11.91
C LYS A 102 -1.16 -16.39 11.61
N LEU A 103 -0.03 -16.99 11.21
CA LEU A 103 1.19 -16.23 10.88
C LEU A 103 0.99 -15.39 9.62
N ALA A 104 0.27 -15.92 8.62
CA ALA A 104 -0.04 -15.19 7.40
C ALA A 104 -0.95 -13.97 7.67
N MET A 105 -1.96 -14.14 8.53
CA MET A 105 -2.81 -13.04 9.00
C MET A 105 -2.01 -11.96 9.75
N VAL A 106 -1.12 -12.38 10.67
CA VAL A 106 -0.26 -11.46 11.43
C VAL A 106 0.69 -10.70 10.50
N LEU A 107 1.27 -11.36 9.49
CA LEU A 107 2.16 -10.73 8.53
C LEU A 107 1.45 -9.62 7.74
N TYR A 108 0.24 -9.88 7.25
CA TYR A 108 -0.57 -8.88 6.56
C TYR A 108 -0.94 -7.72 7.50
N GLY A 109 -1.43 -8.01 8.70
CA GLY A 109 -1.77 -7.00 9.70
C GLY A 109 -0.57 -6.14 10.11
N LEU A 110 0.61 -6.74 10.28
CA LEU A 110 1.85 -6.02 10.57
C LEU A 110 2.27 -5.10 9.41
N SER A 111 2.12 -5.56 8.17
CA SER A 111 2.43 -4.76 6.98
C SER A 111 1.53 -3.52 6.92
N VAL A 112 0.22 -3.69 7.12
CA VAL A 112 -0.75 -2.58 7.21
C VAL A 112 -0.41 -1.63 8.36
N LEU A 113 -0.05 -2.16 9.53
CA LEU A 113 0.33 -1.35 10.69
C LEU A 113 1.60 -0.52 10.42
N LEU A 114 2.62 -1.12 9.82
CA LEU A 114 3.86 -0.43 9.49
C LEU A 114 3.63 0.71 8.48
N VAL A 115 2.83 0.47 7.45
CA VAL A 115 2.39 1.52 6.50
C VAL A 115 1.64 2.63 7.23
N THR A 116 0.71 2.28 8.11
CA THR A 116 -0.08 3.26 8.88
C THR A 116 0.83 4.12 9.76
N ILE A 117 1.79 3.51 10.47
CA ILE A 117 2.76 4.23 11.30
C ILE A 117 3.66 5.13 10.45
N ALA A 118 4.19 4.62 9.33
CA ALA A 118 5.04 5.41 8.44
C ALA A 118 4.29 6.61 7.85
N ASN A 119 3.04 6.41 7.42
CA ASN A 119 2.19 7.47 6.89
C ASN A 119 1.88 8.52 7.97
N LEU A 120 1.54 8.09 9.19
CA LEU A 120 1.31 8.99 10.32
C LEU A 120 2.56 9.84 10.64
N LEU A 121 3.73 9.22 10.70
CA LEU A 121 4.99 9.92 10.95
C LEU A 121 5.33 10.93 9.86
N LEU A 122 5.05 10.59 8.59
CA LEU A 122 5.22 11.49 7.47
C LEU A 122 4.26 12.69 7.58
N SER A 123 2.97 12.43 7.76
CA SER A 123 1.93 13.46 7.94
C SER A 123 2.26 14.42 9.10
N ILE A 124 2.65 13.90 10.28
CA ILE A 124 3.10 14.72 11.41
C ILE A 124 4.33 15.55 11.03
N SER A 125 5.27 15.01 10.25
CA SER A 125 6.45 15.75 9.82
C SER A 125 6.13 16.82 8.78
N LEU A 126 5.09 16.63 7.97
CA LEU A 126 4.60 17.63 7.01
C LEU A 126 3.96 18.81 7.75
N TYR A 127 3.08 18.57 8.73
CA TYR A 127 2.48 19.64 9.55
C TYR A 127 3.46 20.45 10.41
N ARG A 128 4.71 19.99 10.54
CA ARG A 128 5.78 20.70 11.27
C ARG A 128 6.73 21.47 10.35
N CYS A 129 6.55 21.38 9.03
CA CYS A 129 7.27 22.19 8.06
C CYS A 129 6.53 23.51 7.84
#